data_AF-A0A4Y2QVG1-F1
#
_entry.id   AF-A0A4Y2QVG1-F1
#
_cell.length_a   1.000
_cell.length_b   1.000
_cell.length_c   1.000
_cell.angle_alpha   90.00
_cell.angle_beta   90.00
_cell.angle_gamma   90.00
#
_symmetry.space_group_name_H-M   'P 1'
#
loop_
_entity.id
_entity.type
_entity.pdbx_description
1 polymer ?
#
loop_
_entity_poly.entity_id
_entity_poly.type
_entity_poly.pdbx_seq_one_letter_code
_entity_poly.pdbx_strand_id
1 'polypeptide(L)'
;MVRQLHTNKNKQHLAPSILGAYISSMDINNRLESTLKGNITRLETFIETVKTETEIDIVELKVKLKNVTFLQKNIDELRGNYYAIPNVKEAEIVTIDEELNQMDERLEKLEVRMETVINSSCMKVLRQ
;
A
#
# COMPACT_ATOMS: atom_id res chain seq x y z
N MET A 1 52.55 -24.16 18.63
CA MET A 1 51.23 -24.80 18.46
C MET A 1 50.19 -23.70 18.30
N VAL A 2 49.91 -23.28 17.06
CA VAL A 2 49.05 -22.12 16.77
C VAL A 2 47.60 -22.59 16.73
N ARG A 3 46.78 -22.17 17.69
CA ARG A 3 45.32 -22.36 17.66
C ARG A 3 44.74 -21.41 16.61
N GLN A 4 44.22 -21.96 15.52
CA GLN A 4 43.44 -21.19 14.56
C GLN A 4 42.09 -20.82 15.20
N LEU A 5 41.83 -19.51 15.24
CA LEU A 5 40.56 -18.91 15.65
C LEU A 5 39.47 -19.34 14.66
N HIS A 6 38.39 -19.90 15.21
CA HIS A 6 37.19 -20.25 14.48
C HIS A 6 36.56 -18.98 13.90
N THR A 7 36.42 -18.93 12.57
CA THR A 7 35.60 -17.92 11.92
C THR A 7 34.13 -18.30 12.10
N ASN A 8 33.45 -17.55 12.97
CA ASN A 8 32.00 -17.57 13.09
C ASN A 8 31.40 -17.05 11.78
N LYS A 9 30.90 -17.97 10.95
CA LYS A 9 30.11 -17.67 9.75
C LYS A 9 28.67 -18.11 9.98
N ASN A 10 27.96 -17.44 10.89
CA ASN A 10 26.49 -17.46 10.94
C ASN A 10 25.88 -16.71 9.74
N LYS A 11 26.25 -17.10 8.52
CA LYS A 11 25.38 -16.90 7.36
C LYS A 11 24.55 -18.17 7.30
N GLN A 12 23.30 -18.10 7.76
CA GLN A 12 22.32 -19.14 7.46
C GLN A 12 22.28 -19.26 5.93
N HIS A 13 22.94 -20.29 5.39
CA HIS A 13 22.96 -20.55 3.96
C HIS A 13 21.63 -21.23 3.66
N LEU A 14 20.66 -20.44 3.17
CA LEU A 14 19.38 -20.99 2.73
C LEU A 14 19.64 -21.96 1.58
N ALA A 15 18.95 -23.10 1.60
CA ALA A 15 18.98 -24.01 0.46
C ALA A 15 18.54 -23.23 -0.81
N PRO A 16 19.12 -23.52 -2.00
CA PRO A 16 18.78 -22.80 -3.23
C PRO A 16 17.28 -22.76 -3.56
N SER A 17 16.53 -23.81 -3.20
CA SER A 17 15.07 -23.85 -3.34
C SER A 17 14.34 -22.83 -2.46
N ILE A 18 14.82 -22.64 -1.23
CA ILE A 18 14.26 -21.66 -0.28
C ILE A 18 14.61 -20.24 -0.72
N LEU A 19 15.84 -20.03 -1.20
CA LEU A 19 16.27 -18.73 -1.73
C LEU A 19 15.45 -18.33 -2.97
N GLY A 20 15.16 -19.28 -3.87
CA GLY A 20 14.32 -19.03 -5.04
C GLY A 20 12.89 -18.63 -4.67
N ALA A 21 12.28 -19.32 -3.70
CA ALA A 21 10.94 -18.99 -3.20
C ALA A 21 10.90 -17.60 -2.54
N TYR A 22 11.90 -17.28 -1.71
CA TYR A 22 12.05 -15.96 -1.09
C TYR A 22 12.06 -14.83 -2.13
N ILE A 23 12.95 -14.93 -3.12
CA ILE A 23 13.09 -13.90 -4.18
C ILE A 23 11.78 -13.76 -4.95
N SER A 24 11.16 -14.89 -5.34
CA SER A 24 9.90 -14.86 -6.09
C SER A 24 8.78 -14.18 -5.29
N SER A 25 8.62 -14.49 -4.00
CA SER A 25 7.59 -13.86 -3.16
C SER A 25 7.84 -12.37 -2.97
N MET A 26 9.10 -11.99 -2.75
CA MET A 26 9.49 -10.58 -2.60
C MET A 26 9.20 -9.78 -3.87
N ASP A 27 9.56 -10.31 -5.04
CA ASP A 27 9.32 -9.65 -6.33
C ASP A 27 7.82 -9.48 -6.63
N ILE A 28 7.00 -10.48 -6.31
CA ILE A 28 5.55 -10.41 -6.47
C ILE A 28 4.97 -9.29 -5.58
N ASN A 29 5.34 -9.29 -4.30
CA ASN A 29 4.84 -8.31 -3.36
C ASN A 29 5.28 -6.88 -3.72
N ASN A 30 6.55 -6.67 -4.10
CA ASN A 30 7.06 -5.35 -4.52
C ASN A 30 6.34 -4.82 -5.77
N ARG A 31 5.94 -5.69 -6.69
CA ARG A 31 5.14 -5.29 -7.87
C ARG A 31 3.71 -4.90 -7.49
N LEU A 32 3.10 -5.61 -6.54
CA LEU A 32 1.79 -5.24 -5.99
C LEU A 32 1.86 -3.89 -5.29
N GLU A 33 2.89 -3.69 -4.46
CA GLU A 33 3.16 -2.43 -3.77
C GLU A 33 3.29 -1.25 -4.75
N SER A 34 4.09 -1.40 -5.81
CA SER A 34 4.23 -0.39 -6.87
C SER A 34 2.90 -0.07 -7.55
N THR A 35 2.08 -1.10 -7.81
CA THR A 35 0.75 -0.96 -8.40
C THR A 35 -0.18 -0.16 -7.47
N LEU A 36 -0.17 -0.46 -6.18
CA LEU A 36 -0.94 0.26 -5.17
C LEU A 36 -0.50 1.72 -5.09
N LYS A 37 0.81 2.00 -5.00
CA LYS A 37 1.37 3.37 -5.04
C LYS A 37 0.84 4.15 -6.25
N GLY A 38 0.87 3.55 -7.44
CA GLY A 38 0.35 4.15 -8.66
C GLY A 38 -1.17 4.40 -8.65
N ASN A 39 -1.95 3.50 -8.05
CA ASN A 39 -3.40 3.68 -7.91
C ASN A 39 -3.76 4.81 -6.93
N ILE A 40 -3.06 4.89 -5.79
CA ILE A 40 -3.22 5.99 -4.83
C ILE A 40 -2.94 7.33 -5.51
N THR A 41 -1.82 7.45 -6.24
CA THR A 41 -1.47 8.69 -6.95
C THR A 41 -2.52 9.09 -7.99
N ARG A 42 -3.11 8.13 -8.71
CA ARG A 42 -4.22 8.44 -9.64
C ARG A 42 -5.46 8.96 -8.92
N LEU A 43 -5.77 8.47 -7.72
CA LEU A 43 -6.88 8.97 -6.90
C LEU A 43 -6.58 10.39 -6.36
N GLU A 44 -5.34 10.65 -5.95
CA GLU A 44 -4.86 11.99 -5.56
C GLU A 44 -5.06 13.00 -6.71
N THR A 45 -4.59 12.66 -7.91
CA THR A 45 -4.79 13.53 -9.09
C THR A 45 -6.27 13.69 -9.46
N PHE A 46 -7.07 12.62 -9.31
CA PHE A 46 -8.51 12.69 -9.57
C PHE A 46 -9.19 13.70 -8.64
N ILE A 47 -8.99 13.61 -7.32
CA ILE A 47 -9.66 14.52 -6.37
C ILE A 47 -9.20 15.98 -6.49
N GLU A 48 -8.03 16.24 -7.07
CA GLU A 48 -7.55 17.59 -7.38
C GLU A 48 -8.24 18.22 -8.59
N THR A 49 -8.71 17.39 -9.52
CA THR A 49 -9.24 17.83 -10.81
C THR A 49 -10.75 17.63 -10.96
N VAL A 50 -11.35 16.84 -10.07
CA VAL A 50 -12.78 16.53 -10.11
C VAL A 50 -13.60 17.81 -9.94
N LYS A 51 -14.55 18.00 -10.86
CA LYS A 51 -15.61 19.01 -10.71
C LYS A 51 -16.72 18.40 -9.86
N THR A 52 -17.53 19.22 -9.23
CA THR A 52 -18.73 18.75 -8.52
C THR A 52 -19.92 19.61 -8.89
N GLU A 53 -20.14 19.72 -10.20
CA GLU A 53 -21.17 20.58 -10.79
C GLU A 53 -22.42 19.77 -11.11
N THR A 54 -22.26 18.48 -11.40
CA THR A 54 -23.35 17.57 -11.78
C THR A 54 -23.50 16.41 -10.80
N GLU A 55 -24.67 15.78 -10.81
CA GLU A 55 -24.91 14.54 -10.07
C GLU A 55 -24.01 13.40 -10.56
N ILE A 56 -23.68 13.37 -11.86
CA ILE A 56 -22.78 12.39 -12.46
C ILE A 56 -21.38 12.49 -11.84
N ASP A 57 -20.86 13.71 -11.67
CA ASP A 57 -19.55 13.92 -11.03
C ASP A 57 -19.53 13.42 -9.58
N ILE A 58 -20.63 13.66 -8.85
CA ILE A 58 -20.79 13.20 -7.46
C ILE A 58 -20.87 11.67 -7.40
N VAL A 59 -21.56 11.03 -8.35
CA VAL A 59 -21.63 9.57 -8.44
C VAL A 59 -20.26 8.98 -8.75
N GLU A 60 -19.51 9.56 -9.69
CA GLU A 60 -18.14 9.11 -9.99
C GLU A 60 -17.25 9.23 -8.76
N LEU A 61 -17.31 10.36 -8.05
CA LEU A 61 -16.55 10.57 -6.82
C LEU A 61 -16.90 9.53 -5.74
N LYS A 62 -18.19 9.18 -5.56
CA LYS A 62 -18.63 8.11 -4.65
C LYS A 62 -18.09 6.73 -5.06
N VAL A 63 -17.98 6.45 -6.37
CA VAL A 63 -17.35 5.21 -6.85
C VAL A 63 -15.86 5.20 -6.52
N LYS A 64 -15.15 6.31 -6.75
CA LYS A 64 -13.73 6.42 -6.39
C LYS A 64 -13.49 6.31 -4.87
N LEU A 65 -14.40 6.82 -4.05
CA LEU A 65 -14.35 6.64 -2.59
C LEU A 65 -14.40 5.17 -2.19
N LYS A 66 -15.26 4.35 -2.81
CA LYS A 66 -15.27 2.89 -2.55
C LYS A 66 -13.95 2.21 -2.92
N ASN A 67 -13.22 2.74 -3.91
CA ASN A 67 -11.91 2.23 -4.27
C ASN A 67 -10.86 2.50 -3.20
N VAL A 68 -10.99 3.59 -2.41
CA VAL A 68 -10.09 3.87 -1.28
C VAL A 68 -10.14 2.74 -0.26
N THR A 69 -11.34 2.34 0.17
CA THR A 69 -11.54 1.22 1.10
C THR A 69 -11.03 -0.10 0.54
N PHE A 70 -11.16 -0.32 -0.78
CA PHE A 70 -10.60 -1.50 -1.43
C PHE A 70 -9.07 -1.50 -1.43
N LEU A 71 -8.44 -0.34 -1.63
CA LEU A 71 -6.98 -0.22 -1.61
C LEU A 71 -6.40 -0.40 -0.21
N GLN A 72 -7.07 0.11 0.84
CA GLN A 72 -6.66 -0.14 2.24
C GLN A 72 -6.64 -1.64 2.56
N LYS A 73 -7.67 -2.39 2.15
CA LYS A 73 -7.69 -3.86 2.31
C LYS A 73 -6.55 -4.56 1.58
N ASN A 74 -6.18 -4.08 0.40
CA ASN A 74 -5.05 -4.64 -0.34
C ASN A 74 -3.71 -4.33 0.33
N ILE A 75 -3.59 -3.20 1.03
CA ILE A 75 -2.41 -2.88 1.85
C ILE A 75 -2.31 -3.84 3.03
N ASP A 76 -3.42 -4.11 3.73
CA ASP A 76 -3.47 -5.09 4.82
C ASP A 76 -3.11 -6.50 4.35
N GLU A 77 -3.65 -6.92 3.19
CA GLU A 77 -3.30 -8.21 2.59
C GLU A 77 -1.83 -8.27 2.20
N LEU A 78 -1.29 -7.20 1.59
CA LEU A 78 0.11 -7.11 1.23
C LEU A 78 1.03 -7.17 2.45
N ARG A 79 0.66 -6.49 3.55
CA ARG A 79 1.34 -6.58 4.84
C ARG A 79 1.40 -8.05 5.29
N GLY A 80 0.26 -8.74 5.31
CA GLY A 80 0.20 -10.17 5.61
C GLY A 80 1.09 -11.03 4.70
N ASN A 81 1.15 -10.73 3.42
CA ASN A 81 1.97 -11.45 2.45
C ASN A 81 3.47 -11.30 2.73
N TYR A 82 3.95 -10.13 3.14
CA TYR A 82 5.35 -9.93 3.53
C TYR A 82 5.69 -10.68 4.83
N TYR A 83 4.81 -10.61 5.84
CA TYR A 83 4.99 -11.34 7.10
C TYR A 83 4.96 -12.88 6.92
N ALA A 84 4.33 -13.37 5.86
CA ALA A 84 4.32 -14.79 5.51
C ALA A 84 5.61 -15.26 4.80
N ILE A 85 6.48 -14.36 4.35
CA ILE A 85 7.74 -14.73 3.69
C ILE A 85 8.72 -15.29 4.74
N PRO A 86 9.19 -16.54 4.60
CA PRO A 86 10.13 -17.11 5.55
C PRO A 86 11.51 -16.44 5.44
N ASN A 87 12.13 -16.17 6.58
CA ASN A 87 13.48 -15.59 6.70
C ASN A 87 13.63 -14.16 6.16
N VAL A 88 12.52 -13.42 5.99
CA VAL A 88 12.57 -11.97 5.83
C VAL A 88 13.26 -11.34 7.05
N LYS A 89 14.16 -10.39 6.82
CA LYS A 89 14.90 -9.77 7.92
C LYS A 89 14.05 -8.71 8.60
N GLU A 90 14.29 -8.52 9.89
CA GLU A 90 13.64 -7.46 10.67
C GLU A 90 13.76 -6.08 10.00
N ALA A 91 14.96 -5.73 9.51
CA ALA A 91 15.17 -4.45 8.83
C ALA A 91 14.37 -4.30 7.53
N GLU A 92 14.12 -5.41 6.82
CA GLU A 92 13.27 -5.42 5.63
C GLU A 92 11.80 -5.21 6.04
N ILE A 93 11.34 -5.88 7.09
CA ILE A 93 9.98 -5.71 7.64
C ILE A 93 9.73 -4.28 8.11
N VAL A 94 10.66 -3.68 8.86
CA VAL A 94 10.52 -2.28 9.31
C VAL A 94 10.36 -1.33 8.13
N THR A 95 11.17 -1.51 7.08
CA THR A 95 11.09 -0.69 5.87
C THR A 95 9.74 -0.87 5.17
N ILE A 96 9.29 -2.12 5.02
CA ILE A 96 8.00 -2.46 4.40
C ILE A 96 6.85 -1.82 5.19
N ASP A 97 6.82 -1.95 6.51
CA ASP A 97 5.75 -1.38 7.33
C ASP A 97 5.72 0.15 7.25
N GLU A 98 6.88 0.81 7.24
CA GLU A 98 6.95 2.27 7.02
C GLU A 98 6.33 2.66 5.67
N GLU A 99 6.65 1.95 4.60
CA GLU A 99 6.09 2.23 3.26
C GLU A 99 4.59 1.96 3.18
N LEU A 100 4.11 0.85 3.74
CA LEU A 100 2.70 0.50 3.77
C LEU A 100 1.89 1.47 4.65
N ASN A 101 2.43 1.90 5.80
CA ASN A 101 1.79 2.88 6.67
C ASN A 101 1.68 4.26 5.97
N GLN A 102 2.71 4.68 5.23
CA GLN A 102 2.63 5.92 4.44
C GLN A 102 1.52 5.84 3.38
N MET A 103 1.30 4.67 2.78
CA MET A 103 0.23 4.46 1.81
C MET A 103 -1.15 4.49 2.47
N ASP A 104 -1.32 3.84 3.63
CA ASP A 104 -2.56 3.90 4.41
C ASP A 104 -2.90 5.32 4.85
N GLU A 105 -1.92 6.08 5.38
CA GLU A 105 -2.13 7.47 5.79
C GLU A 105 -2.56 8.36 4.62
N ARG A 106 -2.03 8.11 3.41
CA ARG A 106 -2.45 8.83 2.20
C ARG A 106 -3.88 8.50 1.83
N LEU A 107 -4.29 7.23 1.96
CA LEU A 107 -5.66 6.79 1.71
C LEU A 107 -6.66 7.36 2.73
N GLU A 108 -6.30 7.41 4.02
CA GLU A 108 -7.15 8.04 5.06
C GLU A 108 -7.37 9.53 4.77
N LYS A 109 -6.31 10.27 4.41
CA LYS A 109 -6.42 11.68 4.00
C LYS A 109 -7.30 11.86 2.76
N LEU A 110 -7.19 10.93 1.79
CA LEU A 110 -8.03 10.94 0.59
C LEU A 110 -9.51 10.69 0.92
N GLU A 111 -9.81 9.71 1.77
CA GLU A 111 -11.16 9.37 2.21
C GLU A 111 -11.86 10.60 2.79
N VAL A 112 -11.24 11.23 3.80
CA VAL A 112 -11.76 12.44 4.45
C VAL A 112 -11.99 13.57 3.44
N ARG A 113 -11.04 13.79 2.51
CA ARG A 113 -11.15 14.83 1.48
C ARG A 113 -12.30 14.55 0.53
N MET A 114 -12.44 13.32 0.05
CA MET A 114 -13.53 12.91 -0.84
C MET A 114 -14.89 13.04 -0.18
N GLU A 115 -15.04 12.59 1.07
CA GLU A 115 -16.27 12.73 1.86
C GLU A 115 -16.65 14.20 2.05
N THR A 116 -15.68 15.05 2.40
CA THR A 116 -15.89 16.50 2.54
C THR A 116 -16.42 17.11 1.25
N VAL A 117 -15.81 16.76 0.12
CA VAL A 117 -16.23 17.25 -1.21
C VAL A 117 -17.65 16.78 -1.52
N ILE A 118 -17.97 15.50 -1.36
CA ILE A 118 -19.31 14.93 -1.58
C ILE A 118 -20.35 15.67 -0.74
N ASN A 119 -20.11 15.80 0.57
CA ASN A 119 -21.05 16.42 1.51
C ASN A 119 -21.28 17.90 1.17
N SER A 120 -20.22 18.63 0.83
CA SER A 120 -20.31 20.04 0.45
C SER A 120 -21.16 20.25 -0.82
N SER A 121 -21.09 19.31 -1.76
CA SER A 121 -21.79 19.40 -3.04
C SER A 121 -23.24 18.97 -2.94
N CYS A 122 -23.56 17.94 -2.14
CA CYS A 122 -24.94 17.57 -1.85
C CYS A 122 -25.71 18.68 -1.12
N MET A 123 -25.06 19.44 -0.22
CA MET A 123 -25.70 20.56 0.47
C MET A 123 -26.02 21.76 -0.44
N LYS A 124 -25.29 21.93 -1.55
CA LYS A 124 -25.57 22.99 -2.53
C LYS A 124 -26.81 22.70 -3.39
N VAL A 125 -27.07 21.43 -3.69
CA VAL A 125 -28.23 21.02 -4.50
C VAL A 125 -29.55 21.20 -3.74
N LEU A 126 -29.55 21.08 -2.40
CA LEU A 126 -30.75 21.26 -1.58
C LEU A 126 -31.17 22.72 -1.33
N ARG A 127 -30.38 23.70 -1.79
CA ARG A 127 -30.63 25.14 -1.60
C ARG A 127 -31.03 25.88 -2.89
N GLN A 128 -31.23 25.17 -3.99
CA GLN A 128 -31.80 25.69 -5.25
C GLN A 128 -33.26 25.28 -5.35
#